data_AF-A0A1W9Z8U4-F1
#
_entry.id   AF-A0A1W9Z8U4-F1
#
_cell.length_a   1.000
_cell.length_b   1.000
_cell.length_c   1.000
_cell.angle_alpha   90.00
_cell.angle_beta   90.00
_cell.angle_gamma   90.00
#
_symmetry.space_group_name_H-M   'P 1'
#
loop_
_entity.id
_entity.type
_entity.pdbx_description
1 polymer ?
#
loop_
_entity_poly.entity_id
_entity_poly.type
_entity_poly.pdbx_seq_one_letter_code
_entity_poly.pdbx_strand_id
1 'polypeptide(L)'
;MIASPQMLVAAATELAGIGSTIGAANAAAAAPTTALAAAAGDEISAAVAALFGSHAQQYQAISRQATAFHEQFVHTLTGAGYTLAAAEATNASWTGLAAGGAGSLLVDSVQQIGQAWLNSPLGAVVDPVLNAPFIALTGRGLISNGATGIAGVNDGTGGAGGWLFGNGGTGAAATATTAAGRGGDAGLVGNGGSGGVALASSGGAGGGGGNGGLLMGNGGPGAPGAPSFNPAVAGGPGGPGGNAGWLGTGGTGGAGGAGAAGFIGDSGLAGAIGGNGGGGSNGGNGGAGGLGGTLAGNGGSGGVGGTGGAGGTGGHGGNGSAGSYATGNGTGGAGGGGGDGGTGGM
;
A
#
# COMPACT_ATOMS: atom_id res chain seq x y z
N MET A 1 -20.15 -28.88 17.86
CA MET A 1 -20.12 -27.42 18.12
C MET A 1 -18.66 -27.00 18.11
N ILE A 2 -18.26 -26.14 17.18
CA ILE A 2 -16.90 -25.57 17.15
C ILE A 2 -17.06 -24.13 17.63
N ALA A 3 -16.40 -23.77 18.73
CA ALA A 3 -16.37 -22.39 19.20
C ALA A 3 -15.48 -21.58 18.24
N SER A 4 -16.03 -20.54 17.60
CA SER A 4 -15.22 -19.66 16.76
C SER A 4 -14.46 -18.64 17.62
N PRO A 5 -13.26 -18.20 17.21
CA PRO A 5 -12.46 -17.22 17.97
C PRO A 5 -13.22 -15.92 18.25
N GLN A 6 -14.07 -15.48 17.32
CA GLN A 6 -14.89 -14.28 17.47
C GLN A 6 -15.96 -14.44 18.55
N MET A 7 -16.50 -15.65 18.74
CA MET A 7 -17.46 -15.94 19.82
C MET A 7 -16.79 -15.92 21.20
N LEU A 8 -15.52 -16.30 21.30
CA LEU A 8 -14.77 -16.26 22.56
C LEU A 8 -14.45 -14.83 22.99
N VAL A 9 -14.09 -13.96 22.05
CA VAL A 9 -13.84 -12.53 22.32
C VAL A 9 -15.15 -11.80 22.66
N ALA A 10 -16.24 -12.10 21.95
CA ALA A 10 -17.57 -11.56 22.28
C ALA A 10 -18.02 -12.00 23.68
N ALA A 11 -17.89 -13.28 24.01
CA ALA A 11 -18.22 -13.80 25.33
C ALA A 11 -17.36 -13.17 26.44
N ALA A 12 -16.05 -12.99 26.23
CA ALA A 12 -15.20 -12.32 27.20
C ALA A 12 -15.62 -10.86 27.45
N THR A 13 -16.08 -10.16 26.41
CA THR A 13 -16.62 -8.79 26.51
C THR A 13 -17.93 -8.76 27.30
N GLU A 14 -18.85 -9.69 27.05
CA GLU A 14 -20.09 -9.81 27.82
C GLU A 14 -19.82 -10.14 29.31
N LEU A 15 -18.89 -11.06 29.58
CA LEU A 15 -18.49 -11.38 30.95
C LEU A 15 -17.84 -10.20 31.65
N ALA A 16 -17.02 -9.38 30.96
CA ALA A 16 -16.48 -8.15 31.53
C ALA A 16 -17.63 -7.18 31.92
N GLY A 17 -18.64 -7.07 31.07
CA GLY A 17 -19.86 -6.30 31.35
C GLY A 17 -20.62 -6.80 32.58
N ILE A 18 -20.82 -8.12 32.70
CA ILE A 18 -21.45 -8.75 33.87
C ILE A 18 -20.62 -8.52 35.14
N GLY A 19 -19.30 -8.65 35.07
CA GLY A 19 -18.41 -8.38 36.20
C GLY A 19 -18.52 -6.94 36.69
N SER A 20 -18.61 -5.98 35.77
CA SER A 20 -18.82 -4.57 36.09
C SER A 20 -20.17 -4.30 36.76
N THR A 21 -21.26 -4.88 36.26
CA THR A 21 -22.60 -4.69 36.86
C THR A 21 -22.70 -5.30 38.25
N ILE A 22 -22.14 -6.49 38.45
CA ILE A 22 -22.09 -7.15 39.77
C ILE A 22 -21.19 -6.35 40.73
N GLY A 23 -20.04 -5.86 40.27
CA GLY A 23 -19.15 -5.00 41.05
C GLY A 23 -19.84 -3.71 41.53
N ALA A 24 -20.56 -3.05 40.63
CA ALA A 24 -21.34 -1.86 40.95
C ALA A 24 -22.47 -2.15 41.95
N ALA A 25 -23.18 -3.26 41.80
CA ALA A 25 -24.23 -3.69 42.73
C ALA A 25 -23.65 -3.99 44.13
N ASN A 26 -22.51 -4.69 44.21
CA ASN A 26 -21.82 -4.98 45.47
C ASN A 26 -21.33 -3.72 46.18
N ALA A 27 -20.83 -2.73 45.42
CA ALA A 27 -20.42 -1.44 45.97
C ALA A 27 -21.62 -0.63 46.49
N ALA A 28 -22.73 -0.61 45.76
CA ALA A 28 -23.96 0.08 46.18
C ALA A 28 -24.57 -0.54 47.44
N ALA A 29 -24.49 -1.86 47.58
CA ALA A 29 -24.99 -2.59 48.76
C ALA A 29 -24.08 -2.47 49.99
N ALA A 30 -22.83 -2.01 49.85
CA ALA A 30 -21.85 -2.03 50.93
C ALA A 30 -22.26 -1.16 52.14
N ALA A 31 -22.63 0.10 51.90
CA ALA A 31 -23.04 1.02 52.96
C ALA A 31 -24.32 0.58 53.71
N PRO A 32 -25.45 0.26 53.04
CA PRO A 32 -26.69 -0.08 53.73
C PRO A 32 -26.62 -1.42 54.49
N THR A 33 -25.71 -2.33 54.12
CA THR A 33 -25.58 -3.65 54.78
C THR A 33 -24.55 -3.67 55.91
N THR A 34 -23.55 -2.78 55.88
CA THR A 34 -22.52 -2.71 56.94
C THR A 34 -22.84 -1.74 58.06
N ALA A 35 -23.70 -0.76 57.81
CA ALA A 35 -24.10 0.26 58.78
C ALA A 35 -25.54 0.06 59.31
N LEU A 36 -25.95 -1.19 59.57
CA LEU A 36 -27.28 -1.48 60.12
C LEU A 36 -27.44 -0.84 61.51
N ALA A 37 -28.49 -0.03 61.69
CA ALA A 37 -28.85 0.49 63.00
C ALA A 37 -29.60 -0.56 63.83
N ALA A 38 -29.39 -0.57 65.14
CA ALA A 38 -30.18 -1.38 66.06
C ALA A 38 -31.65 -0.91 66.04
N ALA A 39 -32.58 -1.87 66.00
CA ALA A 39 -34.02 -1.56 65.93
C ALA A 39 -34.57 -0.90 67.22
N ALA A 40 -33.95 -1.19 68.36
CA ALA A 40 -34.22 -0.61 69.67
C ALA A 40 -32.92 -0.51 70.49
N GLY A 41 -33.00 0.15 71.65
CA GLY A 41 -31.85 0.42 72.53
C GLY A 41 -31.39 -0.76 73.40
N ASP A 42 -31.96 -1.95 73.19
CA ASP A 42 -31.62 -3.15 73.94
C ASP A 42 -30.41 -3.89 73.35
N GLU A 43 -29.78 -4.72 74.18
CA GLU A 43 -28.57 -5.47 73.85
C GLU A 43 -28.80 -6.52 72.75
N ILE A 44 -30.03 -7.04 72.61
CA ILE A 44 -30.36 -8.04 71.59
C ILE A 44 -30.41 -7.35 70.22
N SER A 45 -31.09 -6.21 70.10
CA SER A 45 -31.12 -5.40 68.89
C SER A 45 -29.72 -4.96 68.44
N ALA A 46 -28.86 -4.56 69.40
CA ALA A 46 -27.47 -4.22 69.13
C ALA A 46 -26.65 -5.42 68.64
N ALA A 47 -26.79 -6.59 69.28
CA ALA A 47 -26.10 -7.81 68.89
C ALA A 47 -26.51 -8.30 67.49
N VAL A 48 -27.81 -8.21 67.14
CA VAL A 48 -28.31 -8.57 65.82
C VAL A 48 -27.75 -7.63 64.74
N ALA A 49 -27.76 -6.31 64.96
CA ALA A 49 -27.16 -5.35 64.03
C ALA A 49 -25.65 -5.60 63.82
N ALA A 50 -24.91 -5.90 64.89
CA ALA A 50 -23.49 -6.23 64.83
C ALA A 50 -23.22 -7.54 64.05
N LEU A 51 -24.07 -8.56 64.24
CA LEU A 51 -23.97 -9.82 63.48
C LEU A 51 -24.11 -9.57 61.98
N PHE A 52 -25.16 -8.87 61.56
CA PHE A 52 -25.39 -8.56 60.15
C PHE A 52 -24.30 -7.66 59.55
N GLY A 53 -23.81 -6.67 60.31
CA GLY A 53 -22.67 -5.84 59.89
C GLY A 53 -21.39 -6.66 59.69
N SER A 54 -21.08 -7.60 60.59
CA SER A 54 -19.92 -8.50 60.46
C SER A 54 -20.05 -9.44 59.26
N HIS A 55 -21.24 -9.98 59.01
CA HIS A 55 -21.53 -10.82 57.86
C HIS A 55 -21.38 -10.05 56.55
N ALA A 56 -21.87 -8.81 56.49
CA ALA A 56 -21.71 -7.93 55.33
C ALA A 56 -20.23 -7.62 55.04
N GLN A 57 -19.40 -7.38 56.06
CA GLN A 57 -17.96 -7.17 55.87
C GLN A 57 -17.24 -8.42 55.34
N GLN A 58 -17.60 -9.61 55.83
CA GLN A 58 -17.08 -10.88 55.30
C GLN A 58 -17.50 -11.10 53.85
N TYR A 59 -18.77 -10.83 53.52
CA TYR A 59 -19.26 -10.87 52.15
C TYR A 59 -18.47 -9.94 51.23
N GLN A 60 -18.22 -8.68 51.64
CA GLN A 60 -17.42 -7.73 50.85
C GLN A 60 -15.96 -8.18 50.66
N ALA A 61 -15.38 -8.89 51.62
CA ALA A 61 -14.04 -9.48 51.47
C ALA A 61 -14.02 -10.60 50.42
N ILE A 62 -15.02 -11.49 50.45
CA ILE A 62 -15.17 -12.59 49.48
C ILE A 62 -15.48 -12.04 48.08
N SER A 63 -16.35 -11.03 47.98
CA SER A 63 -16.70 -10.39 46.71
C SER A 63 -15.48 -9.78 46.01
N ARG A 64 -14.54 -9.18 46.76
CA ARG A 64 -13.27 -8.70 46.18
C ARG A 64 -12.39 -9.81 45.63
N GLN A 65 -12.33 -10.96 46.31
CA GLN A 65 -11.59 -12.13 45.81
C GLN A 65 -12.24 -12.70 44.55
N ALA A 66 -13.57 -12.74 44.51
CA ALA A 66 -14.32 -13.16 43.33
C ALA A 66 -14.11 -12.23 42.13
N THR A 67 -14.05 -10.91 42.35
CA THR A 67 -13.73 -9.93 41.29
C THR A 67 -12.34 -10.16 40.70
N ALA A 68 -11.31 -10.33 41.54
CA ALA A 68 -9.96 -10.58 41.05
C ALA A 68 -9.86 -11.90 40.24
N PHE A 69 -10.56 -12.95 40.69
CA PHE A 69 -10.65 -14.19 39.94
C PHE A 69 -11.37 -14.01 38.59
N HIS A 70 -12.48 -13.28 38.58
CA HIS A 70 -13.25 -13.00 37.36
C HIS A 70 -12.43 -12.22 36.33
N GLU A 71 -11.66 -11.23 36.76
CA GLU A 71 -10.74 -10.47 35.89
C GLU A 71 -9.67 -11.38 35.26
N GLN A 72 -9.06 -12.26 36.06
CA GLN A 72 -8.08 -13.24 35.56
C GLN A 72 -8.71 -14.23 34.57
N PHE A 73 -9.96 -14.66 34.83
CA PHE A 73 -10.70 -15.53 33.94
C PHE A 73 -10.98 -14.87 32.58
N VAL A 74 -11.50 -13.64 32.58
CA VAL A 74 -11.77 -12.86 31.36
C VAL A 74 -10.49 -12.59 30.59
N HIS A 75 -9.39 -12.25 31.28
CA HIS A 75 -8.09 -12.05 30.65
C HIS A 75 -7.58 -13.32 29.94
N THR A 76 -7.68 -14.46 30.62
CA THR A 76 -7.26 -15.76 30.06
C THR A 76 -8.13 -16.18 28.88
N LEU A 77 -9.45 -15.99 28.98
CA LEU A 77 -10.40 -16.30 27.90
C LEU A 77 -10.15 -15.45 26.64
N THR A 78 -9.86 -14.15 26.85
CA THR A 78 -9.50 -13.23 25.77
C THR A 78 -8.20 -13.65 25.09
N GLY A 79 -7.17 -13.99 25.88
CA GLY A 79 -5.90 -14.53 25.37
C GLY A 79 -6.09 -15.82 24.56
N ALA A 80 -6.90 -16.74 25.07
CA ALA A 80 -7.23 -17.99 24.37
C ALA A 80 -7.91 -17.73 23.02
N GLY A 81 -8.87 -16.80 22.95
CA GLY A 81 -9.53 -16.39 21.71
C GLY A 81 -8.54 -15.89 20.65
N TYR A 82 -7.56 -15.08 21.04
CA TYR A 82 -6.51 -14.61 20.13
C TYR A 82 -5.59 -15.73 19.66
N THR A 83 -5.18 -16.64 20.56
CA THR A 83 -4.34 -17.79 20.17
C THR A 83 -5.07 -18.72 19.19
N LEU A 84 -6.38 -18.90 19.36
CA LEU A 84 -7.20 -19.72 18.47
C LEU A 84 -7.37 -19.06 17.10
N ALA A 85 -7.60 -17.74 17.05
CA ALA A 85 -7.66 -16.98 15.80
C ALA A 85 -6.34 -17.07 15.01
N ALA A 86 -5.20 -16.95 15.71
CA ALA A 86 -3.88 -17.09 15.10
C ALA A 86 -3.66 -18.52 14.56
N ALA A 87 -4.11 -19.54 15.29
CA ALA A 87 -4.06 -20.92 14.85
C ALA A 87 -4.96 -21.18 13.63
N GLU A 88 -6.19 -20.66 13.59
CA GLU A 88 -7.09 -20.78 12.44
C GLU A 88 -6.55 -20.06 11.21
N ALA A 89 -5.98 -18.87 11.36
CA ALA A 89 -5.33 -18.13 10.26
C ALA A 89 -4.14 -18.92 9.69
N THR A 90 -3.34 -19.53 10.57
CA THR A 90 -2.27 -20.44 10.19
C THR A 90 -2.85 -21.64 9.43
N ASN A 91 -3.84 -22.34 9.99
CA ASN A 91 -4.42 -23.54 9.39
C ASN A 91 -5.12 -23.30 8.03
N ALA A 92 -5.75 -22.14 7.86
CA ALA A 92 -6.34 -21.71 6.58
C ALA A 92 -5.28 -21.42 5.51
N SER A 93 -4.09 -20.97 5.91
CA SER A 93 -2.97 -20.81 4.97
C SER A 93 -2.46 -22.18 4.47
N TRP A 94 -2.42 -23.20 5.34
CA TRP A 94 -2.03 -24.58 4.98
C TRP A 94 -3.00 -25.27 4.00
N THR A 95 -4.29 -24.92 3.99
CA THR A 95 -5.26 -25.49 3.02
C THR A 95 -5.23 -24.78 1.66
N GLY A 96 -4.87 -23.49 1.61
CA GLY A 96 -4.54 -22.80 0.36
C GLY A 96 -3.23 -23.26 -0.29
N LEU A 97 -2.35 -23.88 0.51
CA LEU A 97 -1.01 -24.37 0.16
C LEU A 97 -1.00 -25.55 -0.84
N ALA A 98 -2.10 -26.29 -1.04
CA ALA A 98 -2.14 -27.43 -1.96
C ALA A 98 -2.13 -27.05 -3.46
N ALA A 99 -2.18 -25.75 -3.79
CA ALA A 99 -2.36 -25.26 -5.16
C ALA A 99 -1.15 -24.53 -5.79
N GLY A 100 -0.07 -24.22 -5.05
CA GLY A 100 1.08 -23.45 -5.54
C GLY A 100 2.42 -24.09 -5.22
N GLY A 101 3.39 -24.11 -6.13
CA GLY A 101 4.67 -24.82 -5.96
C GLY A 101 5.54 -24.35 -4.78
N ALA A 102 6.34 -25.28 -4.24
CA ALA A 102 7.07 -25.21 -2.96
C ALA A 102 7.99 -23.99 -2.71
N GLY A 103 8.45 -23.27 -3.74
CA GLY A 103 9.32 -22.10 -3.60
C GLY A 103 8.57 -20.78 -3.30
N SER A 104 7.37 -20.59 -3.86
CA SER A 104 6.52 -19.42 -3.58
C SER A 104 5.90 -19.52 -2.20
N LEU A 105 5.52 -20.74 -1.80
CA LEU A 105 4.80 -21.02 -0.56
C LEU A 105 5.54 -20.60 0.71
N LEU A 106 6.86 -20.79 0.80
CA LEU A 106 7.61 -20.47 2.01
C LEU A 106 7.78 -18.95 2.16
N VAL A 107 8.08 -18.25 1.06
CA VAL A 107 8.16 -16.79 1.04
C VAL A 107 6.79 -16.20 1.37
N ASP A 108 5.73 -16.63 0.68
CA ASP A 108 4.38 -16.08 0.85
C ASP A 108 3.84 -16.32 2.28
N SER A 109 4.11 -17.49 2.87
CA SER A 109 3.69 -17.80 4.25
C SER A 109 4.40 -16.93 5.29
N VAL A 110 5.72 -16.77 5.19
CA VAL A 110 6.47 -15.92 6.13
C VAL A 110 6.09 -14.45 5.95
N GLN A 111 5.84 -14.00 4.71
CA GLN A 111 5.32 -12.66 4.45
C GLN A 111 3.94 -12.46 5.10
N GLN A 112 3.05 -13.44 4.99
CA GLN A 112 1.70 -13.36 5.56
C GLN A 112 1.74 -13.30 7.09
N ILE A 113 2.60 -14.08 7.75
CA ILE A 113 2.77 -14.03 9.21
C ILE A 113 3.28 -12.67 9.67
N GLY A 114 4.33 -12.14 9.02
CA GLY A 114 4.87 -10.87 9.47
C GLY A 114 3.99 -9.67 9.11
N GLN A 115 3.23 -9.71 8.01
CA GLN A 115 2.20 -8.69 7.75
C GLN A 115 1.01 -8.83 8.69
N ALA A 116 0.64 -10.04 9.12
CA ALA A 116 -0.36 -10.24 10.16
C ALA A 116 0.12 -9.65 11.50
N TRP A 117 1.40 -9.82 11.85
CA TRP A 117 1.99 -9.19 13.02
C TRP A 117 1.93 -7.66 12.96
N LEU A 118 2.46 -7.06 11.88
CA LEU A 118 2.53 -5.60 11.70
C LEU A 118 1.15 -4.93 11.70
N ASN A 119 0.12 -5.63 11.22
CA ASN A 119 -1.25 -5.12 11.18
C ASN A 119 -2.10 -5.57 12.39
N SER A 120 -1.52 -6.30 13.34
CA SER A 120 -2.25 -6.78 14.53
C SER A 120 -2.34 -5.71 15.61
N PRO A 121 -3.41 -5.72 16.43
CA PRO A 121 -3.50 -4.86 17.62
C PRO A 121 -2.38 -5.09 18.63
N LEU A 122 -1.87 -6.33 18.74
CA LEU A 122 -0.74 -6.65 19.60
C LEU A 122 0.56 -6.03 19.06
N GLY A 123 0.80 -6.16 17.75
CA GLY A 123 1.93 -5.53 17.07
C GLY A 123 1.92 -4.02 17.28
N ALA A 124 0.77 -3.36 17.16
CA ALA A 124 0.64 -1.92 17.39
C ALA A 124 1.10 -1.47 18.80
N VAL A 125 0.95 -2.32 19.82
CA VAL A 125 1.39 -2.02 21.21
C VAL A 125 2.86 -2.39 21.43
N VAL A 126 3.32 -3.49 20.84
CA VAL A 126 4.65 -4.07 21.09
C VAL A 126 5.73 -3.48 20.18
N ASP A 127 5.39 -3.17 18.94
CA ASP A 127 6.33 -2.68 17.93
C ASP A 127 7.05 -1.39 18.32
N PRO A 128 6.43 -0.39 18.97
CA PRO A 128 7.16 0.80 19.43
C PRO A 128 8.26 0.45 20.43
N VAL A 129 8.03 -0.52 21.32
CA VAL A 129 9.01 -0.96 22.33
C VAL A 129 10.14 -1.75 21.66
N LEU A 130 9.82 -2.65 20.73
CA LEU A 130 10.81 -3.43 19.99
C LEU A 130 11.65 -2.55 19.06
N ASN A 131 11.04 -1.58 18.39
CA ASN A 131 11.70 -0.77 17.38
C ASN A 131 12.44 0.44 17.95
N ALA A 132 12.03 0.99 19.10
CA ALA A 132 12.66 2.18 19.71
C ALA A 132 14.20 2.13 19.77
N PRO A 133 14.83 1.05 20.31
CA PRO A 133 16.30 1.01 20.36
C PRO A 133 16.94 0.96 18.97
N PHE A 134 16.32 0.30 17.99
CA PHE A 134 16.85 0.20 16.64
C PHE A 134 16.68 1.49 15.85
N ILE A 135 15.55 2.17 16.01
CA ILE A 135 15.31 3.49 15.43
C ILE A 135 16.30 4.50 16.02
N ALA A 136 16.50 4.49 17.34
CA ALA A 136 17.47 5.38 17.99
C ALA A 136 18.91 5.13 17.51
N LEU A 137 19.28 3.88 17.25
CA LEU A 137 20.64 3.50 16.87
C LEU A 137 20.91 3.60 15.36
N THR A 138 19.93 3.30 14.52
CA THR A 138 20.13 3.12 13.06
C THR A 138 19.21 3.99 12.20
N GLY A 139 18.26 4.70 12.81
CA GLY A 139 17.20 5.42 12.09
C GLY A 139 16.16 4.50 11.45
N ARG A 140 16.19 3.19 11.72
CA ARG A 140 15.39 2.16 11.05
C ARG A 140 14.84 1.16 12.07
N GLY A 141 13.57 0.78 11.91
CA GLY A 141 12.92 -0.23 12.75
C GLY A 141 13.50 -1.63 12.52
N LEU A 142 13.36 -2.50 13.51
CA LEU A 142 13.68 -3.93 13.37
C LEU A 142 12.57 -4.66 12.62
N ILE A 143 11.32 -4.42 13.03
CA ILE A 143 10.10 -4.99 12.46
C ILE A 143 9.19 -3.83 12.08
N SER A 144 9.20 -3.41 10.82
CA SER A 144 8.44 -2.24 10.37
C SER A 144 8.34 -2.21 8.85
N ASN A 145 7.22 -1.77 8.28
CA ASN A 145 7.16 -1.48 6.85
C ASN A 145 7.83 -0.12 6.55
N GLY A 146 8.39 0.00 5.36
CA GLY A 146 8.95 1.25 4.87
C GLY A 146 7.85 2.26 4.58
N ALA A 147 8.09 3.52 4.93
CA ALA A 147 7.15 4.59 4.66
C ALA A 147 7.03 4.86 3.15
N THR A 148 5.84 5.23 2.68
CA THR A 148 5.66 5.74 1.32
C THR A 148 6.54 6.97 1.10
N GLY A 149 7.23 7.02 -0.04
CA GLY A 149 8.05 8.14 -0.44
C GLY A 149 7.23 9.42 -0.56
N ILE A 150 7.85 10.55 -0.23
CA ILE A 150 7.25 11.87 -0.35
C ILE A 150 7.97 12.63 -1.46
N ALA A 151 7.22 13.20 -2.41
CA ALA A 151 7.80 13.94 -3.51
C ALA A 151 8.72 15.07 -3.00
N GLY A 152 9.93 15.15 -3.55
CA GLY A 152 10.93 16.15 -3.17
C GLY A 152 11.74 15.84 -1.92
N VAL A 153 11.46 14.73 -1.22
CA VAL A 153 12.26 14.24 -0.09
C VAL A 153 13.00 12.98 -0.53
N ASN A 154 14.34 12.95 -0.40
CA ASN A 154 15.18 11.81 -0.79
C ASN A 154 14.86 11.28 -2.20
N ASP A 155 14.72 12.21 -3.17
CA ASP A 155 14.33 11.92 -4.55
C ASP A 155 12.98 11.19 -4.71
N GLY A 156 12.11 11.30 -3.70
CA GLY A 156 10.83 10.59 -3.64
C GLY A 156 10.97 9.11 -3.31
N THR A 157 12.14 8.63 -2.90
CA THR A 157 12.39 7.21 -2.66
C THR A 157 11.54 6.70 -1.49
N GLY A 158 10.92 5.53 -1.67
CA GLY A 158 10.22 4.83 -0.61
C GLY A 158 11.18 4.45 0.53
N GLY A 159 10.71 4.56 1.77
CA GLY A 159 11.50 4.18 2.94
C GLY A 159 11.87 2.70 2.92
N ALA A 160 13.02 2.35 3.48
CA ALA A 160 13.38 0.94 3.63
C ALA A 160 12.45 0.24 4.64
N GLY A 161 12.15 -1.05 4.42
CA GLY A 161 11.46 -1.91 5.40
C GLY A 161 12.28 -2.11 6.67
N GLY A 162 11.86 -2.90 7.63
CA GLY A 162 12.61 -3.15 8.87
C GLY A 162 13.86 -4.01 8.63
N TRP A 163 14.81 -3.99 9.56
CA TRP A 163 16.03 -4.80 9.45
C TRP A 163 15.75 -6.30 9.37
N LEU A 164 14.87 -6.81 10.24
CA LEU A 164 14.52 -8.22 10.32
C LEU A 164 13.31 -8.54 9.45
N PHE A 165 12.23 -7.78 9.64
CA PHE A 165 11.00 -7.98 8.88
C PHE A 165 10.41 -6.64 8.44
N GLY A 166 9.95 -6.61 7.19
CA GLY A 166 9.10 -5.53 6.68
C GLY A 166 9.35 -5.23 5.22
N ASN A 167 8.27 -4.84 4.55
CA ASN A 167 8.31 -4.49 3.14
C ASN A 167 8.91 -3.11 2.95
N GLY A 168 9.56 -2.87 1.82
CA GLY A 168 9.93 -1.52 1.41
C GLY A 168 8.70 -0.67 1.09
N GLY A 169 8.81 0.64 1.34
CA GLY A 169 7.76 1.60 1.04
C GLY A 169 7.63 1.88 -0.45
N THR A 170 6.45 2.28 -0.90
CA THR A 170 6.25 2.67 -2.30
C THR A 170 6.98 3.97 -2.62
N GLY A 171 7.53 4.10 -3.82
CA GLY A 171 8.12 5.35 -4.30
C GLY A 171 7.06 6.43 -4.50
N ALA A 172 7.43 7.70 -4.30
CA ALA A 172 6.56 8.83 -4.53
C ALA A 172 6.19 8.96 -6.01
N ALA A 173 4.95 9.33 -6.29
CA ALA A 173 4.57 9.79 -7.63
C ALA A 173 5.40 11.04 -8.02
N ALA A 174 5.73 11.14 -9.30
CA ALA A 174 6.38 12.32 -9.84
C ALA A 174 5.47 13.57 -9.72
N THR A 175 6.10 14.73 -9.63
CA THR A 175 5.43 16.04 -9.72
C THR A 175 6.00 16.83 -10.88
N ALA A 176 5.54 18.06 -11.10
CA ALA A 176 6.10 18.93 -12.13
C ALA A 176 7.60 19.23 -11.93
N THR A 177 8.11 19.10 -10.70
CA THR A 177 9.49 19.46 -10.35
C THR A 177 10.32 18.28 -9.83
N THR A 178 9.72 17.10 -9.68
CA THR A 178 10.39 15.92 -9.12
C THR A 178 10.09 14.69 -9.94
N ALA A 179 11.12 13.89 -10.22
CA ALA A 179 10.96 12.60 -10.88
C ALA A 179 10.15 11.61 -10.02
N ALA A 180 9.75 10.50 -10.64
CA ALA A 180 9.12 9.40 -9.93
C ALA A 180 10.14 8.72 -9.01
N GLY A 181 9.76 8.52 -7.75
CA GLY A 181 10.63 7.92 -6.76
C GLY A 181 10.83 6.42 -6.96
N ARG A 182 12.00 5.91 -6.59
CA ARG A 182 12.24 4.46 -6.51
C ARG A 182 11.47 3.87 -5.32
N GLY A 183 10.99 2.63 -5.42
CA GLY A 183 10.52 1.88 -4.27
C GLY A 183 11.63 1.59 -3.26
N GLY A 184 11.27 1.53 -1.98
CA GLY A 184 12.19 1.22 -0.90
C GLY A 184 12.62 -0.24 -0.90
N ASP A 185 13.82 -0.53 -0.42
CA ASP A 185 14.32 -1.89 -0.28
C ASP A 185 13.82 -2.53 1.04
N ALA A 186 13.62 -3.85 1.04
CA ALA A 186 13.36 -4.60 2.28
C ALA A 186 14.66 -4.91 3.05
N GLY A 187 14.53 -5.45 4.27
CA GLY A 187 15.67 -5.89 5.10
C GLY A 187 16.07 -7.34 4.87
N LEU A 188 16.04 -8.16 5.93
CA LEU A 188 16.29 -9.59 5.83
C LEU A 188 15.13 -10.34 5.18
N VAL A 189 13.90 -10.06 5.66
CA VAL A 189 12.66 -10.63 5.14
C VAL A 189 11.68 -9.50 4.80
N GLY A 190 11.18 -9.50 3.58
CA GLY A 190 10.22 -8.48 3.12
C GLY A 190 10.25 -8.31 1.61
N ASN A 191 9.16 -7.84 1.03
CA ASN A 191 9.12 -7.51 -0.39
C ASN A 191 9.63 -6.08 -0.62
N GLY A 192 10.28 -5.85 -1.75
CA GLY A 192 10.64 -4.50 -2.17
C GLY A 192 9.41 -3.65 -2.48
N GLY A 193 9.50 -2.35 -2.25
CA GLY A 193 8.43 -1.41 -2.55
C GLY A 193 8.26 -1.19 -4.06
N SER A 194 7.05 -0.87 -4.50
CA SER A 194 6.82 -0.50 -5.90
C SER A 194 7.44 0.86 -6.23
N GLY A 195 7.87 1.03 -7.48
CA GLY A 195 8.27 2.35 -7.98
C GLY A 195 7.10 3.34 -8.00
N GLY A 196 7.42 4.61 -7.94
CA GLY A 196 6.46 5.71 -8.07
C GLY A 196 6.00 5.90 -9.51
N VAL A 197 4.76 6.34 -9.71
CA VAL A 197 4.22 6.60 -11.05
C VAL A 197 4.77 7.89 -11.64
N ALA A 198 5.01 7.88 -12.95
CA ALA A 198 5.42 9.07 -13.69
C ALA A 198 4.29 10.11 -13.79
N LEU A 199 4.64 11.38 -13.98
CA LEU A 199 3.67 12.46 -14.12
C LEU A 199 2.93 12.29 -15.46
N ALA A 200 1.60 12.26 -15.42
CA ALA A 200 0.78 12.01 -16.59
C ALA A 200 1.17 12.93 -17.77
N SER A 201 1.32 12.31 -18.93
CA SER A 201 1.57 12.98 -20.21
C SER A 201 2.84 13.83 -20.32
N SER A 202 3.79 13.66 -19.40
CA SER A 202 5.05 14.39 -19.38
C SER A 202 6.15 13.77 -20.25
N GLY A 203 5.98 12.53 -20.72
CA GLY A 203 7.09 11.71 -21.22
C GLY A 203 8.08 11.30 -20.11
N GLY A 204 7.73 11.47 -18.83
CA GLY A 204 8.57 11.15 -17.69
C GLY A 204 8.74 9.64 -17.46
N ALA A 205 9.92 9.25 -16.98
CA ALA A 205 10.22 7.86 -16.63
C ALA A 205 9.45 7.38 -15.40
N GLY A 206 9.06 6.10 -15.40
CA GLY A 206 8.51 5.44 -14.21
C GLY A 206 9.59 5.16 -13.16
N GLY A 207 9.22 5.20 -11.88
CA GLY A 207 10.13 4.86 -10.78
C GLY A 207 10.51 3.38 -10.79
N GLY A 208 11.77 3.07 -10.46
CA GLY A 208 12.21 1.68 -10.30
C GLY A 208 11.63 1.02 -9.04
N GLY A 209 11.47 -0.29 -9.05
CA GLY A 209 11.11 -1.07 -7.88
C GLY A 209 12.27 -1.21 -6.88
N GLY A 210 11.93 -1.39 -5.60
CA GLY A 210 12.88 -1.69 -4.53
C GLY A 210 13.27 -3.16 -4.51
N ASN A 211 14.43 -3.47 -3.94
CA ASN A 211 14.89 -4.85 -3.79
C ASN A 211 14.12 -5.58 -2.68
N GLY A 212 13.85 -6.87 -2.89
CA GLY A 212 13.34 -7.78 -1.87
C GLY A 212 14.38 -8.10 -0.81
N GLY A 213 13.93 -8.76 0.27
CA GLY A 213 14.75 -9.04 1.43
C GLY A 213 15.90 -10.01 1.11
N LEU A 214 17.02 -9.85 1.82
CA LEU A 214 18.25 -10.61 1.58
C LEU A 214 18.04 -12.12 1.67
N LEU A 215 17.23 -12.58 2.63
CA LEU A 215 16.93 -14.00 2.84
C LEU A 215 15.68 -14.41 2.05
N MET A 216 14.59 -13.65 2.22
CA MET A 216 13.30 -13.95 1.61
C MET A 216 12.59 -12.67 1.23
N GLY A 217 12.20 -12.57 -0.04
CA GLY A 217 11.41 -11.44 -0.49
C GLY A 217 11.45 -11.27 -1.99
N ASN A 218 10.31 -10.90 -2.53
CA ASN A 218 10.18 -10.56 -3.94
C ASN A 218 10.67 -9.13 -4.17
N GLY A 219 11.27 -8.88 -5.33
CA GLY A 219 11.56 -7.53 -5.78
C GLY A 219 10.28 -6.74 -6.06
N GLY A 220 10.31 -5.45 -5.79
CA GLY A 220 9.20 -4.55 -6.08
C GLY A 220 9.05 -4.30 -7.58
N PRO A 221 7.82 -4.11 -8.09
CA PRO A 221 7.61 -3.80 -9.50
C PRO A 221 8.06 -2.37 -9.82
N GLY A 222 8.62 -2.17 -11.02
CA GLY A 222 8.83 -0.86 -11.61
C GLY A 222 7.52 -0.26 -12.12
N ALA A 223 7.41 1.07 -12.05
CA ALA A 223 6.20 1.76 -12.51
C ALA A 223 6.22 2.04 -14.02
N PRO A 224 5.06 2.15 -14.68
CA PRO A 224 5.00 2.56 -16.08
C PRO A 224 5.58 3.97 -16.30
N GLY A 225 6.18 4.17 -17.48
CA GLY A 225 6.53 5.50 -17.98
C GLY A 225 5.29 6.26 -18.45
N ALA A 226 5.34 7.59 -18.38
CA ALA A 226 4.22 8.43 -18.79
C ALA A 226 4.15 8.53 -20.32
N PRO A 227 2.95 8.60 -20.92
CA PRO A 227 2.83 9.01 -22.31
C PRO A 227 3.39 10.43 -22.51
N SER A 228 3.65 10.83 -23.75
CA SER A 228 4.02 12.21 -24.10
C SER A 228 2.87 12.93 -24.81
N PHE A 229 2.70 14.23 -24.56
CA PHE A 229 1.90 15.12 -25.42
C PHE A 229 2.73 15.91 -26.41
N ASN A 230 4.05 15.92 -26.27
CA ASN A 230 4.94 16.68 -27.14
C ASN A 230 5.56 15.74 -28.19
N PRO A 231 5.29 15.90 -29.50
CA PRO A 231 5.88 15.07 -30.55
C PRO A 231 7.40 15.21 -30.70
N ALA A 232 8.02 16.17 -30.02
CA ALA A 232 9.48 16.23 -29.89
C ALA A 232 10.04 15.35 -28.75
N VAL A 233 9.18 14.79 -27.90
CA VAL A 233 9.54 14.01 -26.72
C VAL A 233 8.91 12.63 -26.82
N ALA A 234 9.72 11.58 -26.77
CA ALA A 234 9.23 10.21 -26.75
C ALA A 234 8.36 9.94 -25.50
N GLY A 235 7.57 8.88 -25.54
CA GLY A 235 6.97 8.33 -24.34
C GLY A 235 8.05 8.00 -23.30
N GLY A 236 7.73 8.16 -22.02
CA GLY A 236 8.67 7.92 -20.94
C GLY A 236 9.02 6.44 -20.81
N PRO A 237 10.27 6.08 -20.48
CA PRO A 237 10.62 4.69 -20.25
C PRO A 237 9.96 4.15 -18.98
N GLY A 238 9.63 2.87 -18.98
CA GLY A 238 9.18 2.16 -17.79
C GLY A 238 10.30 1.98 -16.76
N GLY A 239 9.96 2.02 -15.48
CA GLY A 239 10.91 1.79 -14.40
C GLY A 239 11.37 0.33 -14.34
N PRO A 240 12.64 0.05 -14.00
CA PRO A 240 13.09 -1.32 -13.82
C PRO A 240 12.44 -1.97 -12.57
N GLY A 241 12.22 -3.28 -12.61
CA GLY A 241 11.85 -4.06 -11.43
C GLY A 241 13.02 -4.23 -10.45
N GLY A 242 12.72 -4.41 -9.17
CA GLY A 242 13.72 -4.68 -8.14
C GLY A 242 14.15 -6.14 -8.10
N ASN A 243 15.33 -6.43 -7.56
CA ASN A 243 15.84 -7.80 -7.47
C ASN A 243 15.28 -8.51 -6.22
N ALA A 244 15.18 -9.84 -6.26
CA ALA A 244 14.99 -10.66 -5.07
C ALA A 244 16.34 -10.99 -4.38
N GLY A 245 16.27 -11.54 -3.17
CA GLY A 245 17.44 -11.98 -2.39
C GLY A 245 17.80 -13.46 -2.61
N TRP A 246 17.85 -14.25 -1.54
CA TRP A 246 18.15 -15.68 -1.62
C TRP A 246 16.97 -16.49 -2.14
N LEU A 247 15.79 -16.24 -1.58
CA LEU A 247 14.51 -16.78 -2.02
C LEU A 247 13.57 -15.64 -2.43
N GLY A 248 12.91 -15.78 -3.58
CA GLY A 248 11.90 -14.84 -4.05
C GLY A 248 11.99 -14.55 -5.54
N THR A 249 10.95 -13.93 -6.09
CA THR A 249 10.89 -13.56 -7.51
C THR A 249 11.33 -12.13 -7.73
N GLY A 250 12.01 -11.87 -8.85
CA GLY A 250 12.33 -10.52 -9.26
C GLY A 250 11.08 -9.71 -9.59
N GLY A 251 11.12 -8.40 -9.34
CA GLY A 251 10.03 -7.49 -9.66
C GLY A 251 9.86 -7.31 -11.17
N THR A 252 8.64 -7.12 -11.63
CA THR A 252 8.37 -6.83 -13.04
C THR A 252 8.85 -5.44 -13.44
N GLY A 253 9.36 -5.29 -14.65
CA GLY A 253 9.61 -3.97 -15.24
C GLY A 253 8.32 -3.25 -15.61
N GLY A 254 8.31 -1.93 -15.52
CA GLY A 254 7.20 -1.08 -15.92
C GLY A 254 7.07 -0.98 -17.44
N ALA A 255 5.84 -0.79 -17.95
CA ALA A 255 5.65 -0.53 -19.38
C ALA A 255 6.21 0.83 -19.79
N GLY A 256 6.64 0.98 -21.04
CA GLY A 256 6.96 2.28 -21.63
C GLY A 256 5.69 3.09 -21.92
N GLY A 257 5.79 4.40 -21.83
CA GLY A 257 4.71 5.33 -22.15
C GLY A 257 4.51 5.47 -23.67
N ALA A 258 3.30 5.82 -24.10
CA ALA A 258 3.03 6.06 -25.52
C ALA A 258 3.68 7.36 -26.03
N GLY A 259 4.07 7.39 -27.30
CA GLY A 259 4.49 8.60 -27.99
C GLY A 259 3.33 9.56 -28.27
N ALA A 260 3.65 10.82 -28.51
CA ALA A 260 2.70 11.88 -28.85
C ALA A 260 2.42 11.90 -30.36
N ALA A 261 1.18 12.24 -30.73
CA ALA A 261 0.85 12.47 -32.13
C ALA A 261 1.54 13.72 -32.68
N GLY A 262 1.87 13.70 -33.97
CA GLY A 262 2.46 14.83 -34.68
C GLY A 262 1.49 15.99 -34.89
N PHE A 263 2.03 17.20 -35.04
CA PHE A 263 1.22 18.40 -35.27
C PHE A 263 0.52 18.37 -36.63
N ILE A 264 -0.67 18.98 -36.72
CA ILE A 264 -1.35 19.20 -37.99
C ILE A 264 -0.56 20.26 -38.78
N GLY A 265 -0.40 20.06 -40.08
CA GLY A 265 0.24 21.04 -40.96
C GLY A 265 -0.62 22.30 -41.15
N ASP A 266 0.03 23.45 -41.29
CA ASP A 266 -0.68 24.72 -41.50
C ASP A 266 -1.48 24.70 -42.80
N SER A 267 -2.67 25.29 -42.80
CA SER A 267 -3.39 25.45 -44.07
C SER A 267 -2.70 26.53 -44.92
N GLY A 268 -2.56 26.26 -46.22
CA GLY A 268 -1.92 27.17 -47.16
C GLY A 268 -2.67 28.48 -47.31
N LEU A 269 -1.93 29.59 -47.48
CA LEU A 269 -2.50 30.85 -47.94
C LEU A 269 -2.94 30.73 -49.41
N ALA A 270 -3.73 31.68 -49.92
CA ALA A 270 -4.30 31.56 -51.25
C ALA A 270 -3.23 31.33 -52.35
N GLY A 271 -3.38 30.25 -53.12
CA GLY A 271 -2.42 29.82 -54.15
C GLY A 271 -1.15 29.14 -53.62
N ALA A 272 -0.99 28.96 -52.31
CA ALA A 272 0.13 28.29 -51.68
C ALA A 272 -0.23 26.88 -51.21
N ILE A 273 0.76 25.98 -51.26
CA ILE A 273 0.66 24.61 -50.73
C ILE A 273 0.49 24.68 -49.20
N GLY A 274 -0.34 23.79 -48.65
CA GLY A 274 -0.45 23.61 -47.20
C GLY A 274 0.87 23.11 -46.58
N GLY A 275 1.11 23.45 -45.32
CA GLY A 275 2.22 22.92 -44.54
C GLY A 275 2.09 21.41 -44.34
N ASN A 276 3.21 20.71 -44.26
CA ASN A 276 3.24 19.28 -43.95
C ASN A 276 2.85 19.02 -42.49
N GLY A 277 2.26 17.87 -42.22
CA GLY A 277 2.03 17.39 -40.86
C GLY A 277 3.36 17.05 -40.17
N GLY A 278 3.46 17.35 -38.88
CA GLY A 278 4.62 16.95 -38.06
C GLY A 278 4.65 15.44 -37.85
N GLY A 279 5.84 14.86 -37.63
CA GLY A 279 5.96 13.45 -37.24
C GLY A 279 5.47 13.22 -35.80
N GLY A 280 4.95 12.02 -35.51
CA GLY A 280 4.69 11.59 -34.14
C GLY A 280 5.99 11.22 -33.41
N SER A 281 5.99 11.27 -32.07
CA SER A 281 7.15 10.82 -31.30
C SER A 281 7.15 9.31 -31.08
N ASN A 282 8.31 8.75 -30.80
CA ASN A 282 8.44 7.33 -30.48
C ASN A 282 7.79 6.97 -29.13
N GLY A 283 7.44 5.70 -28.96
CA GLY A 283 7.08 5.15 -27.67
C GLY A 283 8.27 5.10 -26.71
N GLY A 284 7.98 4.97 -25.43
CA GLY A 284 8.98 4.73 -24.39
C GLY A 284 9.42 3.28 -24.36
N ASN A 285 10.67 3.04 -23.97
CA ASN A 285 11.13 1.66 -23.75
C ASN A 285 10.45 1.05 -22.51
N GLY A 286 10.20 -0.26 -22.53
CA GLY A 286 9.82 -0.98 -21.32
C GLY A 286 10.98 -1.07 -20.33
N GLY A 287 10.66 -1.15 -19.03
CA GLY A 287 11.63 -1.35 -17.97
C GLY A 287 12.16 -2.78 -17.93
N ALA A 288 13.41 -2.97 -17.53
CA ALA A 288 13.93 -4.32 -17.30
C ALA A 288 13.20 -5.00 -16.12
N GLY A 289 13.03 -6.32 -16.17
CA GLY A 289 12.63 -7.10 -15.00
C GLY A 289 13.80 -7.26 -14.02
N GLY A 290 13.47 -7.48 -12.74
CA GLY A 290 14.45 -7.73 -11.70
C GLY A 290 14.96 -9.17 -11.71
N LEU A 291 16.12 -9.39 -11.10
CA LEU A 291 16.70 -10.72 -10.93
C LEU A 291 15.90 -11.53 -9.89
N GLY A 292 15.78 -12.83 -10.13
CA GLY A 292 15.18 -13.77 -9.18
C GLY A 292 16.12 -14.19 -8.06
N GLY A 293 15.60 -14.95 -7.10
CA GLY A 293 16.33 -15.43 -5.95
C GLY A 293 17.49 -16.33 -6.33
N THR A 294 18.64 -16.15 -5.68
CA THR A 294 19.87 -16.89 -6.01
C THR A 294 19.81 -18.39 -5.69
N LEU A 295 18.94 -18.81 -4.76
CA LEU A 295 18.67 -20.23 -4.49
C LEU A 295 17.38 -20.70 -5.15
N ALA A 296 16.30 -19.92 -5.03
CA ALA A 296 15.04 -20.22 -5.69
C ALA A 296 14.21 -18.97 -5.96
N GLY A 297 13.69 -18.89 -7.18
CA GLY A 297 12.74 -17.89 -7.61
C GLY A 297 13.07 -17.34 -9.00
N ASN A 298 12.04 -17.05 -9.77
CA ASN A 298 12.18 -16.60 -11.14
C ASN A 298 12.57 -15.12 -11.21
N GLY A 299 13.29 -14.73 -12.27
CA GLY A 299 13.42 -13.33 -12.62
C GLY A 299 12.05 -12.70 -12.94
N GLY A 300 11.95 -11.40 -12.74
CA GLY A 300 10.80 -10.62 -13.17
C GLY A 300 10.76 -10.48 -14.69
N SER A 301 9.56 -10.42 -15.25
CA SER A 301 9.38 -10.09 -16.66
C SER A 301 9.78 -8.63 -16.92
N GLY A 302 10.37 -8.38 -18.08
CA GLY A 302 10.51 -7.01 -18.58
C GLY A 302 9.16 -6.39 -18.90
N GLY A 303 9.12 -5.06 -18.90
CA GLY A 303 7.99 -4.28 -19.35
C GLY A 303 7.90 -4.25 -20.87
N VAL A 304 6.68 -4.14 -21.38
CA VAL A 304 6.45 -3.89 -22.80
C VAL A 304 6.85 -2.47 -23.18
N GLY A 305 7.36 -2.27 -24.40
CA GLY A 305 7.55 -0.92 -24.95
C GLY A 305 6.22 -0.21 -25.14
N GLY A 306 6.26 1.12 -25.08
CA GLY A 306 5.14 1.98 -25.44
C GLY A 306 4.96 2.05 -26.95
N THR A 307 3.74 2.32 -27.39
CA THR A 307 3.45 2.52 -28.81
C THR A 307 3.92 3.89 -29.28
N GLY A 308 4.51 3.98 -30.47
CA GLY A 308 4.76 5.27 -31.12
C GLY A 308 3.49 6.10 -31.36
N GLY A 309 3.67 7.41 -31.46
CA GLY A 309 2.61 8.37 -31.75
C GLY A 309 2.29 8.43 -33.25
N ALA A 310 1.03 8.66 -33.59
CA ALA A 310 0.61 8.82 -34.98
C ALA A 310 1.25 10.07 -35.63
N GLY A 311 1.53 10.00 -36.93
CA GLY A 311 1.95 11.19 -37.69
C GLY A 311 0.81 12.22 -37.76
N GLY A 312 1.17 13.51 -37.81
CA GLY A 312 0.22 14.60 -37.97
C GLY A 312 -0.35 14.63 -39.38
N THR A 313 -1.60 15.06 -39.53
CA THR A 313 -2.21 15.23 -40.86
C THR A 313 -1.62 16.45 -41.56
N GLY A 314 -1.39 16.37 -42.87
CA GLY A 314 -0.99 17.53 -43.66
C GLY A 314 -2.04 18.64 -43.68
N GLY A 315 -1.59 19.87 -43.84
CA GLY A 315 -2.46 21.04 -43.91
C GLY A 315 -3.23 21.11 -45.22
N HIS A 316 -4.42 21.70 -45.21
CA HIS A 316 -5.17 21.91 -46.43
C HIS A 316 -4.46 22.92 -47.34
N GLY A 317 -4.52 22.73 -48.65
CA GLY A 317 -4.00 23.72 -49.59
C GLY A 317 -4.83 25.00 -49.56
N GLY A 318 -4.21 26.14 -49.87
CA GLY A 318 -4.93 27.40 -49.88
C GLY A 318 -5.87 27.53 -51.09
N ASN A 319 -6.99 28.23 -50.90
CA ASN A 319 -7.91 28.54 -51.99
C ASN A 319 -7.19 29.30 -53.12
N GLY A 320 -7.63 29.14 -54.37
CA GLY A 320 -7.05 29.90 -55.49
C GLY A 320 -7.15 31.42 -55.31
N SER A 321 -6.14 32.18 -55.74
CA SER A 321 -6.22 33.64 -55.74
C SER A 321 -7.30 34.13 -56.72
N ALA A 322 -8.15 35.06 -56.29
CA ALA A 322 -9.12 35.70 -57.17
C ALA A 322 -8.39 36.52 -58.26
N GLY A 323 -8.82 36.42 -59.51
CA GLY A 323 -8.22 37.16 -60.63
C GLY A 323 -8.37 38.68 -60.46
N SER A 324 -7.31 39.44 -60.72
CA SER A 324 -7.38 40.92 -60.75
C SER A 324 -7.83 41.42 -62.12
N TYR A 325 -8.91 42.20 -62.15
CA TYR A 325 -9.49 42.76 -63.38
C TYR A 325 -8.64 43.84 -64.06
N ALA A 326 -7.57 44.33 -63.43
CA ALA A 326 -6.78 45.45 -63.95
C ALA A 326 -5.94 45.13 -65.21
N THR A 327 -5.74 43.86 -65.57
CA THR A 327 -4.92 43.44 -66.72
C THR A 327 -5.57 42.32 -67.55
N GLY A 328 -6.88 42.36 -67.82
CA GLY A 328 -7.54 41.50 -68.83
C GLY A 328 -7.60 39.99 -68.54
N ASN A 329 -8.80 39.40 -68.57
CA ASN A 329 -9.07 37.96 -68.54
C ASN A 329 -8.27 37.12 -67.52
N GLY A 330 -8.08 37.61 -66.28
CA GLY A 330 -7.44 36.82 -65.23
C GLY A 330 -8.35 35.67 -64.77
N THR A 331 -8.10 34.45 -65.25
CA THR A 331 -8.66 33.23 -64.67
C THR A 331 -8.15 33.11 -63.22
N GLY A 332 -9.02 32.77 -62.26
CA GLY A 332 -8.60 32.55 -60.88
C GLY A 332 -7.44 31.55 -60.80
N GLY A 333 -6.48 31.78 -59.91
CA GLY A 333 -5.36 30.87 -59.72
C GLY A 333 -5.84 29.50 -59.24
N ALA A 334 -5.12 28.42 -59.58
CA ALA A 334 -5.39 27.11 -58.98
C ALA A 334 -5.19 27.16 -57.46
N GLY A 335 -5.98 26.40 -56.70
CA GLY A 335 -5.74 26.20 -55.27
C GLY A 335 -4.42 25.45 -55.05
N GLY A 336 -3.79 25.67 -53.89
CA GLY A 336 -2.61 24.90 -53.50
C GLY A 336 -2.96 23.44 -53.22
N GLY A 337 -1.99 22.53 -53.36
CA GLY A 337 -2.11 21.16 -52.87
C GLY A 337 -2.11 21.12 -51.33
N GLY A 338 -2.72 20.07 -50.74
CA GLY A 338 -2.54 19.79 -49.32
C GLY A 338 -1.09 19.39 -49.02
N GLY A 339 -0.63 19.64 -47.80
CA GLY A 339 0.65 19.13 -47.32
C GLY A 339 0.62 17.62 -47.14
N ASP A 340 1.79 17.00 -47.12
CA ASP A 340 1.92 15.57 -46.84
C ASP A 340 1.66 15.29 -45.35
N GLY A 341 1.14 14.10 -45.03
CA GLY A 341 1.05 13.64 -43.65
C GLY A 341 2.43 13.37 -43.05
N GLY A 342 2.59 13.60 -41.76
CA GLY A 342 3.80 13.25 -41.02
C GLY A 342 3.99 11.75 -40.88
N THR A 343 5.22 11.31 -40.66
CA THR A 343 5.53 9.91 -40.34
C THR A 343 5.10 9.57 -38.91
N GLY A 344 4.59 8.36 -38.68
CA GLY A 344 4.37 7.86 -37.32
C GLY A 344 5.70 7.60 -36.59
N GLY A 345 5.69 7.71 -35.26
CA GLY A 345 6.78 7.24 -34.41
C GLY A 345 6.80 5.71 -34.31
N MET A 346 7.96 5.13 -33.99
CA MET A 346 8.09 3.69 -33.69
C MET A 346 7.83 3.39 -32.21
#